data_AF-A0A3E5GHJ7-F1
#
_entry.id   AF-A0A3E5GHJ7-F1
#
_cell.length_a   1.000
_cell.length_b   1.000
_cell.length_c   1.000
_cell.angle_alpha   90.00
_cell.angle_beta   90.00
_cell.angle_gamma   90.00
#
_symmetry.space_group_name_H-M   'P 1'
#
loop_
_entity.id
_entity.type
_entity.pdbx_description
1 polymer ?
#
loop_
_entity_poly.entity_id
_entity_poly.type
_entity_poly.pdbx_seq_one_letter_code
_entity_poly.pdbx_strand_id
1 'polypeptide(L)'
;MALLTFKGGIHPDDGKSLAKDKAIVEVKPKGDLVYPVSQHIGAPANPVVAVGDHVLKGQMIAEAGGFVSAPIYASVSGTVKAIAPHLNPTGGRVNSIVIENDGEYKEVEYPEVTPLEDMSKEDILNAIGTAGVVGMGGAGFPTRVKLSPKEPEKIDYIIANCAECEPYITADYRTMIETPEKLVGGMKIILRLFDNAKGIFGVEDNKPDCIEKLKELTKDEPRIEVMALKTKYPQGGERQLIYATTGRAINSAMLPADAGCVVDNVATMVSVYQAVVEGKPSMERVVTVSGDAVAEPGNFRVPFGMNQQELVEAAGGFKTEPEKLISGGPMMGFSMFSLDVPVTKTSSSILGFTKDEVAKMEPSACINCGRCVEACPSRLIPSRLADYAEHHDEEKFTKHEGLECMECGSCSFVCPAKRPLKQAIGSMRKIALANRRKKK
;
A
#
# COMPACT_ATOMS: atom_id res chain seq x y z
N MET A 1 23.90 19.08 -5.90
CA MET A 1 23.24 18.38 -7.03
C MET A 1 21.74 18.58 -6.89
N ALA A 2 20.99 18.75 -7.98
CA ALA A 2 19.54 18.83 -7.91
C ALA A 2 18.97 17.46 -7.49
N LEU A 3 18.04 17.44 -6.53
CA LEU A 3 17.39 16.20 -6.07
C LEU A 3 16.53 15.58 -7.18
N LEU A 4 16.43 14.26 -7.17
CA LEU A 4 15.69 13.47 -8.15
C LEU A 4 14.18 13.65 -7.96
N THR A 5 13.46 13.96 -9.04
CA THR A 5 12.01 14.23 -9.00
C THR A 5 11.36 14.22 -10.39
N PHE A 6 10.09 14.57 -10.46
CA PHE A 6 9.25 14.63 -11.67
C PHE A 6 8.55 16.01 -11.82
N LYS A 7 7.96 16.29 -12.99
CA LYS A 7 7.18 17.52 -13.26
C LYS A 7 5.75 17.46 -12.71
N GLY A 8 5.21 18.57 -12.25
CA GLY A 8 3.89 18.64 -11.61
C GLY A 8 3.95 18.33 -10.12
N GLY A 9 2.90 17.77 -9.52
CA GLY A 9 2.85 17.45 -8.08
C GLY A 9 2.64 18.66 -7.17
N ILE A 10 2.53 18.39 -5.87
CA ILE A 10 2.29 19.37 -4.80
C ILE A 10 3.20 19.06 -3.60
N HIS A 11 3.19 19.92 -2.60
CA HIS A 11 3.92 19.73 -1.35
C HIS A 11 3.00 20.17 -0.19
N PRO A 12 2.04 19.31 0.21
CA PRO A 12 1.19 19.59 1.37
C PRO A 12 2.02 19.55 2.66
N ASP A 13 1.48 20.11 3.75
CA ASP A 13 1.99 19.81 5.09
C ASP A 13 1.95 18.28 5.29
N ASP A 14 3.08 17.71 5.71
CA ASP A 14 3.23 16.27 5.80
C ASP A 14 2.58 15.69 7.06
N GLY A 15 2.31 16.49 8.11
CA GLY A 15 1.68 16.04 9.35
C GLY A 15 2.42 14.90 10.08
N LYS A 16 3.63 14.54 9.66
CA LYS A 16 4.36 13.35 10.16
C LYS A 16 4.89 13.54 11.57
N SER A 17 5.06 14.78 12.02
CA SER A 17 5.52 15.11 13.37
C SER A 17 4.68 14.49 14.50
N LEU A 18 3.40 14.17 14.24
CA LEU A 18 2.52 13.54 15.22
C LEU A 18 2.99 12.13 15.61
N ALA A 19 3.51 11.35 14.66
CA ALA A 19 3.80 9.92 14.85
C ALA A 19 5.26 9.52 14.52
N LYS A 20 6.04 10.35 13.82
CA LYS A 20 7.38 9.96 13.32
C LYS A 20 8.36 9.56 14.43
N ASP A 21 8.27 10.19 15.60
CA ASP A 21 9.21 9.96 16.71
C ASP A 21 8.75 8.83 17.64
N LYS A 22 7.61 8.19 17.32
CA LYS A 22 7.01 7.11 18.11
C LYS A 22 7.44 5.76 17.56
N ALA A 23 8.06 4.96 18.41
CA ALA A 23 8.49 3.60 18.09
C ALA A 23 7.32 2.70 17.71
N ILE A 24 7.61 1.63 16.96
CA ILE A 24 6.62 0.62 16.63
C ILE A 24 6.24 -0.12 17.92
N VAL A 25 4.94 -0.14 18.22
CA VAL A 25 4.39 -0.89 19.36
C VAL A 25 3.67 -2.13 18.85
N GLU A 26 3.97 -3.29 19.43
CA GLU A 26 3.24 -4.52 19.11
C GLU A 26 1.86 -4.51 19.79
N VAL A 27 0.82 -4.85 19.03
CA VAL A 27 -0.54 -4.95 19.57
C VAL A 27 -1.05 -6.37 19.49
N LYS A 28 -1.72 -6.80 20.56
CA LYS A 28 -2.41 -8.08 20.61
C LYS A 28 -3.93 -7.86 20.49
N PRO A 29 -4.61 -8.52 19.55
CA PRO A 29 -6.05 -8.41 19.39
C PRO A 29 -6.75 -9.00 20.60
N LYS A 30 -7.87 -8.39 21.01
CA LYS A 30 -8.69 -8.82 22.14
C LYS A 30 -9.99 -9.48 21.68
N GLY A 31 -10.53 -9.06 20.54
CA GLY A 31 -11.78 -9.55 19.99
C GLY A 31 -11.63 -10.69 18.98
N ASP A 32 -12.73 -10.97 18.29
CA ASP A 32 -12.76 -11.82 17.11
C ASP A 32 -11.97 -11.17 15.97
N LEU A 33 -11.26 -11.97 15.19
CA LEU A 33 -10.56 -11.50 14.00
C LEU A 33 -11.37 -11.83 12.74
N VAL A 34 -11.46 -10.85 11.85
CA VAL A 34 -12.21 -10.96 10.59
C VAL A 34 -11.23 -10.92 9.42
N TYR A 35 -11.17 -11.99 8.62
CA TYR A 35 -10.26 -12.11 7.50
C TYR A 35 -11.03 -12.06 6.18
N PRO A 36 -11.12 -10.90 5.51
CA PRO A 36 -11.72 -10.83 4.18
C PRO A 36 -10.97 -11.73 3.22
N VAL A 37 -11.69 -12.49 2.40
CA VAL A 37 -11.04 -13.35 1.40
C VAL A 37 -10.50 -12.56 0.19
N SER A 38 -10.82 -11.27 0.10
CA SER A 38 -10.27 -10.34 -0.89
C SER A 38 -9.40 -9.30 -0.20
N GLN A 39 -8.08 -9.54 -0.17
CA GLN A 39 -7.06 -8.61 0.35
C GLN A 39 -6.03 -8.20 -0.72
N HIS A 40 -6.39 -8.41 -1.98
CA HIS A 40 -5.57 -8.17 -3.17
C HIS A 40 -6.46 -7.89 -4.38
N ILE A 41 -5.90 -7.29 -5.43
CA ILE A 41 -6.61 -6.96 -6.68
C ILE A 41 -7.12 -8.17 -7.47
N GLY A 42 -6.59 -9.36 -7.17
CA GLY A 42 -6.88 -10.60 -7.87
C GLY A 42 -8.18 -11.30 -7.47
N ALA A 43 -8.37 -12.54 -7.94
CA ALA A 43 -9.50 -13.39 -7.58
C ALA A 43 -9.50 -13.68 -6.08
N PRO A 44 -10.64 -13.55 -5.36
CA PRO A 44 -10.71 -13.83 -3.92
C PRO A 44 -10.12 -15.20 -3.55
N ALA A 45 -9.50 -15.29 -2.38
CA ALA A 45 -9.02 -16.54 -1.83
C ALA A 45 -10.20 -17.48 -1.49
N ASN A 46 -9.97 -18.79 -1.56
CA ASN A 46 -10.97 -19.80 -1.23
C ASN A 46 -10.74 -20.27 0.22
N PRO A 47 -11.71 -20.13 1.14
CA PRO A 47 -11.58 -20.71 2.48
C PRO A 47 -11.29 -22.21 2.42
N VAL A 48 -10.32 -22.66 3.23
CA VAL A 48 -9.96 -24.09 3.39
C VAL A 48 -10.32 -24.63 4.77
N VAL A 49 -11.07 -23.83 5.55
CA VAL A 49 -11.58 -24.15 6.88
C VAL A 49 -13.10 -24.02 6.88
N ALA A 50 -13.77 -24.73 7.78
CA ALA A 50 -15.20 -24.70 7.98
C ALA A 50 -15.57 -24.09 9.35
N VAL A 51 -16.83 -23.66 9.49
CA VAL A 51 -17.36 -23.18 10.78
C VAL A 51 -17.28 -24.32 11.81
N GLY A 52 -16.71 -24.03 12.97
CA GLY A 52 -16.45 -24.98 14.05
C GLY A 52 -15.02 -25.54 14.07
N ASP A 53 -14.23 -25.34 13.01
CA ASP A 53 -12.83 -25.79 13.00
C ASP A 53 -11.99 -24.97 13.99
N HIS A 54 -11.12 -25.66 14.72
CA HIS A 54 -10.07 -25.01 15.50
C HIS A 54 -8.85 -24.78 14.62
N VAL A 55 -8.26 -23.59 14.71
CA VAL A 55 -7.11 -23.17 13.91
C VAL A 55 -6.00 -22.63 14.79
N LEU A 56 -4.77 -22.83 14.36
CA LEU A 56 -3.57 -22.30 15.02
C LEU A 56 -3.10 -21.00 14.35
N LYS A 57 -2.39 -20.16 15.11
CA LYS A 57 -1.65 -19.04 14.53
C LYS A 57 -0.67 -19.58 13.49
N GLY A 58 -0.60 -18.96 12.32
CA GLY A 58 0.23 -19.42 11.20
C GLY A 58 -0.39 -20.53 10.35
N GLN A 59 -1.60 -21.00 10.65
CA GLN A 59 -2.32 -21.95 9.80
C GLN A 59 -2.94 -21.24 8.59
N MET A 60 -2.83 -21.84 7.41
CA MET A 60 -3.53 -21.36 6.22
C MET A 60 -5.04 -21.57 6.40
N ILE A 61 -5.82 -20.50 6.23
CA ILE A 61 -7.28 -20.52 6.35
C ILE A 61 -7.99 -20.24 5.03
N ALA A 62 -7.28 -19.68 4.05
CA ALA A 62 -7.76 -19.61 2.68
C ALA A 62 -6.60 -19.75 1.68
N GLU A 63 -6.81 -20.53 0.63
CA GLU A 63 -5.86 -20.73 -0.47
C GLU A 63 -6.07 -19.70 -1.58
N ALA A 64 -5.06 -19.48 -2.42
CA ALA A 64 -5.15 -18.58 -3.56
C ALA A 64 -6.22 -19.06 -4.57
N GLY A 65 -7.20 -18.22 -4.89
CA GLY A 65 -8.32 -18.56 -5.79
C GLY A 65 -8.02 -18.42 -7.29
N GLY A 66 -6.75 -18.32 -7.68
CA GLY A 66 -6.32 -18.19 -9.07
C GLY A 66 -4.90 -17.65 -9.20
N PHE A 67 -4.43 -17.47 -10.45
CA PHE A 67 -3.05 -17.03 -10.74
C PHE A 67 -2.70 -15.68 -10.09
N VAL A 68 -3.62 -14.70 -10.19
CA VAL A 68 -3.53 -13.45 -9.45
C VAL A 68 -4.40 -13.61 -8.20
N SER A 69 -3.82 -14.13 -7.13
CA SER A 69 -4.42 -14.28 -5.80
C SER A 69 -3.31 -14.57 -4.79
N ALA A 70 -3.59 -14.51 -3.49
CA ALA A 70 -2.64 -14.87 -2.45
C ALA A 70 -3.36 -15.55 -1.27
N PRO A 71 -2.75 -16.58 -0.64
CA PRO A 71 -3.32 -17.24 0.52
C PRO A 71 -3.43 -16.32 1.74
N ILE A 72 -4.28 -16.73 2.68
CA ILE A 72 -4.55 -16.04 3.94
C ILE A 72 -4.30 -17.01 5.08
N TYR A 73 -3.66 -16.49 6.12
CA TYR A 73 -3.25 -17.23 7.31
C TYR A 73 -3.92 -16.63 8.54
N ALA A 74 -4.26 -17.48 9.51
CA ALA A 74 -4.74 -17.04 10.81
C ALA A 74 -3.60 -16.38 11.58
N SER A 75 -3.84 -15.17 12.08
CA SER A 75 -2.86 -14.41 12.87
C SER A 75 -3.00 -14.67 14.39
N VAL A 76 -4.01 -15.46 14.78
CA VAL A 76 -4.28 -15.96 16.15
C VAL A 76 -4.69 -17.43 16.10
N SER A 77 -4.60 -18.13 17.24
CA SER A 77 -5.31 -19.39 17.45
C SER A 77 -6.76 -19.14 17.86
N GLY A 78 -7.63 -20.10 17.58
CA GLY A 78 -9.04 -19.97 17.95
C GLY A 78 -9.97 -20.86 17.16
N THR A 79 -11.26 -20.52 17.15
CA THR A 79 -12.30 -21.30 16.47
C THR A 79 -12.95 -20.49 15.36
N VAL A 80 -13.13 -21.10 14.18
CA VAL A 80 -13.85 -20.47 13.07
C VAL A 80 -15.32 -20.33 13.45
N LYS A 81 -15.73 -19.12 13.81
CA LYS A 81 -17.07 -18.78 14.28
C LYS A 81 -18.07 -18.63 13.14
N ALA A 82 -17.62 -18.06 12.01
CA ALA A 82 -18.47 -17.82 10.86
C ALA A 82 -17.66 -17.64 9.56
N ILE A 83 -18.30 -17.89 8.42
CA ILE A 83 -17.83 -17.45 7.10
C ILE A 83 -18.97 -16.62 6.49
N ALA A 84 -18.85 -15.29 6.54
CA ALA A 84 -19.95 -14.38 6.21
C ALA A 84 -19.48 -13.01 5.68
N PRO A 85 -20.33 -12.27 4.95
CA PRO A 85 -19.99 -10.93 4.47
C PRO A 85 -19.81 -9.90 5.60
N HIS A 86 -18.62 -9.30 5.69
CA HIS A 86 -18.27 -8.21 6.62
C HIS A 86 -17.91 -6.93 5.87
N LEU A 87 -18.02 -5.79 6.55
CA LEU A 87 -17.64 -4.50 5.98
C LEU A 87 -16.13 -4.43 5.74
N ASN A 88 -15.75 -3.74 4.67
CA ASN A 88 -14.39 -3.33 4.39
C ASN A 88 -14.26 -1.79 4.52
N PRO A 89 -13.03 -1.24 4.50
CA PRO A 89 -12.82 0.21 4.63
C PRO A 89 -13.47 1.08 3.54
N THR A 90 -13.85 0.51 2.39
CA THR A 90 -14.56 1.23 1.32
C THR A 90 -16.08 1.19 1.49
N GLY A 91 -16.60 0.54 2.54
CA GLY A 91 -18.02 0.32 2.78
C GLY A 91 -18.66 -0.84 2.02
N GLY A 92 -17.88 -1.59 1.25
CA GLY A 92 -18.36 -2.80 0.59
C GLY A 92 -18.44 -3.95 1.59
N ARG A 93 -19.34 -4.92 1.34
CA ARG A 93 -19.36 -6.18 2.09
C ARG A 93 -18.60 -7.27 1.34
N VAL A 94 -17.68 -7.94 2.02
CA VAL A 94 -16.82 -8.97 1.45
C VAL A 94 -16.92 -10.23 2.32
N ASN A 95 -17.06 -11.40 1.69
CA ASN A 95 -17.01 -12.67 2.41
C ASN A 95 -15.73 -12.74 3.23
N SER A 96 -15.87 -13.11 4.50
CA SER A 96 -14.77 -13.10 5.45
C SER A 96 -14.86 -14.30 6.37
N ILE A 97 -13.72 -14.83 6.76
CA ILE A 97 -13.59 -15.87 7.79
C ILE A 97 -13.50 -15.15 9.13
N VAL A 98 -14.34 -15.51 10.10
CA VAL A 98 -14.33 -14.94 11.45
C VAL A 98 -13.77 -15.98 12.41
N ILE A 99 -12.70 -15.63 13.11
CA ILE A 99 -12.05 -16.50 14.10
C ILE A 99 -12.27 -15.86 15.48
N GLU A 100 -12.93 -16.60 16.37
CA GLU A 100 -12.98 -16.28 17.79
C GLU A 100 -11.62 -16.56 18.40
N ASN A 101 -10.95 -15.52 18.88
CA ASN A 101 -9.61 -15.60 19.46
C ASN A 101 -9.65 -16.30 20.84
N ASP A 102 -8.91 -17.39 21.00
CA ASP A 102 -8.84 -18.13 22.27
C ASP A 102 -7.86 -17.52 23.29
N GLY A 103 -7.02 -16.57 22.85
CA GLY A 103 -5.99 -15.94 23.69
C GLY A 103 -4.80 -16.82 24.04
N GLU A 104 -4.74 -18.06 23.54
CA GLU A 104 -3.63 -19.00 23.80
C GLU A 104 -2.43 -18.74 22.87
N TYR A 105 -2.68 -18.19 21.68
CA TYR A 105 -1.69 -17.94 20.62
C TYR A 105 -0.83 -19.17 20.29
N LYS A 106 -1.44 -20.36 20.32
CA LYS A 106 -0.78 -21.60 19.87
C LYS A 106 -0.48 -21.48 18.39
N GLU A 107 0.78 -21.74 18.04
CA GLU A 107 1.31 -21.53 16.70
C GLU A 107 1.61 -22.87 16.03
N VAL A 108 1.47 -22.92 14.71
CA VAL A 108 1.94 -24.06 13.92
C VAL A 108 3.45 -24.23 14.06
N GLU A 109 3.94 -25.44 13.88
CA GLU A 109 5.36 -25.67 13.66
C GLU A 109 5.71 -25.25 12.23
N TYR A 110 6.57 -24.25 12.09
CA TYR A 110 7.03 -23.80 10.78
C TYR A 110 8.07 -24.80 10.22
N PRO A 111 7.98 -25.15 8.92
CA PRO A 111 9.01 -25.97 8.29
C PRO A 111 10.40 -25.33 8.40
N GLU A 112 11.44 -26.16 8.48
CA GLU A 112 12.81 -25.67 8.39
C GLU A 112 13.03 -24.92 7.07
N VAL A 113 13.63 -23.74 7.18
CA VAL A 113 13.89 -22.88 6.03
C VAL A 113 15.16 -23.33 5.34
N THR A 114 15.08 -23.60 4.03
CA THR A 114 16.27 -23.81 3.20
C THR A 114 17.11 -22.54 3.18
N PRO A 115 18.44 -22.61 3.45
CA PRO A 115 19.31 -21.44 3.35
C PRO A 115 19.21 -20.78 1.98
N LEU A 116 19.19 -19.44 1.94
CA LEU A 116 18.99 -18.66 0.72
C LEU A 116 20.01 -18.99 -0.38
N GLU A 117 21.21 -19.41 0.02
CA GLU A 117 22.30 -19.80 -0.87
C GLU A 117 21.94 -21.03 -1.70
N ASP A 118 21.17 -21.94 -1.11
CA ASP A 118 20.78 -23.24 -1.67
C ASP A 118 19.42 -23.18 -2.40
N MET A 119 18.69 -22.07 -2.30
CA MET A 119 17.40 -21.89 -2.97
C MET A 119 17.57 -21.56 -4.46
N SER A 120 16.78 -22.25 -5.30
CA SER A 120 16.59 -21.82 -6.69
C SER A 120 15.70 -20.56 -6.78
N LYS A 121 15.69 -19.90 -7.94
CA LYS A 121 14.78 -18.76 -8.18
C LYS A 121 13.31 -19.14 -8.00
N GLU A 122 12.94 -20.36 -8.39
CA GLU A 122 11.58 -20.86 -8.24
C GLU A 122 11.24 -21.15 -6.77
N ASP A 123 12.19 -21.65 -5.98
CA ASP A 123 11.99 -21.84 -4.53
C ASP A 123 11.72 -20.51 -3.83
N ILE A 124 12.45 -19.45 -4.20
CA ILE A 124 12.22 -18.10 -3.68
C ILE A 124 10.81 -17.61 -4.05
N LEU A 125 10.42 -17.74 -5.31
CA LEU A 125 9.07 -17.35 -5.77
C LEU A 125 7.96 -18.16 -5.08
N ASN A 126 8.19 -19.45 -4.86
CA ASN A 126 7.29 -20.34 -4.13
C ASN A 126 7.16 -19.91 -2.67
N ALA A 127 8.27 -19.66 -1.96
CA ALA A 127 8.23 -19.20 -0.58
C ALA A 127 7.45 -17.89 -0.44
N ILE A 128 7.70 -16.90 -1.32
CA ILE A 128 6.96 -15.63 -1.36
C ILE A 128 5.46 -15.85 -1.63
N GLY A 129 5.13 -16.72 -2.59
CA GLY A 129 3.76 -17.04 -2.96
C GLY A 129 2.99 -17.76 -1.86
N THR A 130 3.59 -18.81 -1.29
CA THR A 130 3.03 -19.60 -0.20
C THR A 130 2.82 -18.73 1.04
N ALA A 131 3.79 -17.89 1.42
CA ALA A 131 3.63 -16.96 2.53
C ALA A 131 2.53 -15.90 2.30
N GLY A 132 1.96 -15.80 1.09
CA GLY A 132 0.87 -14.89 0.79
C GLY A 132 1.30 -13.42 0.74
N VAL A 133 2.54 -13.14 0.35
CA VAL A 133 3.03 -11.76 0.26
C VAL A 133 2.34 -11.02 -0.90
N VAL A 134 1.86 -9.82 -0.63
CA VAL A 134 1.25 -8.92 -1.62
C VAL A 134 1.88 -7.53 -1.53
N GLY A 135 1.71 -6.72 -2.58
CA GLY A 135 2.14 -5.33 -2.60
C GLY A 135 1.40 -4.47 -1.56
N MET A 136 2.05 -4.20 -0.43
CA MET A 136 1.46 -3.52 0.73
C MET A 136 1.36 -1.99 0.63
N GLY A 137 1.89 -1.41 -0.45
CA GLY A 137 1.87 0.04 -0.72
C GLY A 137 0.59 0.54 -1.39
N GLY A 138 -0.42 -0.31 -1.62
CA GLY A 138 -1.64 0.10 -2.30
C GLY A 138 -2.56 -1.07 -2.66
N ALA A 139 -2.74 -1.33 -3.95
CA ALA A 139 -3.76 -2.25 -4.48
C ALA A 139 -3.59 -3.75 -4.13
N GLY A 140 -2.53 -4.14 -3.41
CA GLY A 140 -2.34 -5.52 -2.98
C GLY A 140 -2.05 -6.48 -4.12
N PHE A 141 -1.25 -6.11 -5.12
CA PHE A 141 -0.90 -7.06 -6.20
C PHE A 141 -0.04 -8.22 -5.65
N PRO A 142 -0.36 -9.50 -5.89
CA PRO A 142 0.43 -10.62 -5.38
C PRO A 142 1.91 -10.54 -5.78
N THR A 143 2.81 -10.57 -4.79
CA THR A 143 4.23 -10.27 -5.01
C THR A 143 4.90 -11.34 -5.87
N ARG A 144 4.56 -12.62 -5.69
CA ARG A 144 5.03 -13.71 -6.57
C ARG A 144 4.80 -13.39 -8.06
N VAL A 145 3.60 -12.95 -8.42
CA VAL A 145 3.24 -12.66 -9.82
C VAL A 145 4.05 -11.47 -10.34
N LYS A 146 4.24 -10.45 -9.51
CA LYS A 146 5.02 -9.26 -9.85
C LYS A 146 6.51 -9.56 -10.05
N LEU A 147 7.05 -10.50 -9.28
CA LEU A 147 8.44 -10.95 -9.35
C LEU A 147 8.66 -12.07 -10.39
N SER A 148 7.62 -12.46 -11.13
CA SER A 148 7.70 -13.44 -12.22
C SER A 148 7.27 -12.79 -13.55
N PRO A 149 7.96 -11.74 -14.03
CA PRO A 149 7.69 -11.17 -15.34
C PRO A 149 8.04 -12.20 -16.43
N LYS A 150 7.46 -12.01 -17.62
CA LYS A 150 7.72 -12.91 -18.77
C LYS A 150 9.17 -12.92 -19.23
N GLU A 151 9.87 -11.80 -19.07
CA GLU A 151 11.23 -11.56 -19.55
C GLU A 151 12.10 -11.05 -18.38
N PRO A 152 12.43 -11.92 -17.39
CA PRO A 152 13.16 -11.51 -16.19
C PRO A 152 14.55 -10.94 -16.49
N GLU A 153 15.19 -11.37 -17.58
CA GLU A 153 16.48 -10.88 -18.04
C GLU A 153 16.46 -9.41 -18.50
N LYS A 154 15.28 -8.87 -18.82
CA LYS A 154 15.07 -7.46 -19.20
C LYS A 154 14.86 -6.53 -18.00
N ILE A 155 14.80 -7.06 -16.78
CA ILE A 155 14.67 -6.24 -15.58
C ILE A 155 16.05 -5.67 -15.22
N ASP A 156 16.16 -4.36 -15.31
CA ASP A 156 17.38 -3.61 -14.99
C ASP A 156 17.35 -3.04 -13.57
N TYR A 157 16.16 -2.78 -13.02
CA TYR A 157 16.00 -2.09 -11.74
C TYR A 157 14.95 -2.73 -10.84
N ILE A 158 15.33 -2.98 -9.58
CA ILE A 158 14.44 -3.28 -8.47
C ILE A 158 14.40 -2.05 -7.58
N ILE A 159 13.26 -1.40 -7.45
CA ILE A 159 13.11 -0.13 -6.76
C ILE A 159 12.27 -0.34 -5.50
N ALA A 160 12.85 -0.13 -4.33
CA ALA A 160 12.12 0.00 -3.09
C ALA A 160 11.55 1.42 -2.98
N ASN A 161 10.22 1.50 -2.90
CA ASN A 161 9.49 2.74 -2.67
C ASN A 161 9.53 3.10 -1.19
N CYS A 162 10.55 3.87 -0.83
CA CYS A 162 10.80 4.42 0.50
C CYS A 162 10.33 5.88 0.63
N ALA A 163 9.54 6.37 -0.33
CA ALA A 163 9.12 7.76 -0.35
C ALA A 163 8.11 8.04 0.77
N GLU A 164 7.09 7.19 0.92
CA GLU A 164 5.99 7.37 1.89
C GLU A 164 5.43 8.81 1.84
N CYS A 165 5.07 9.28 0.64
CA CYS A 165 4.75 10.69 0.40
C CYS A 165 3.32 11.10 0.82
N GLU A 166 2.46 10.15 1.24
CA GLU A 166 1.15 10.46 1.82
C GLU A 166 1.33 11.16 3.18
N PRO A 167 0.63 12.29 3.42
CA PRO A 167 0.68 12.96 4.73
C PRO A 167 0.19 12.07 5.87
N TYR A 168 0.69 12.34 7.07
CA TYR A 168 0.40 11.70 8.37
C TYR A 168 0.87 10.26 8.54
N ILE A 169 1.33 9.58 7.48
CA ILE A 169 1.77 8.18 7.54
C ILE A 169 3.26 8.13 7.84
N THR A 170 3.66 7.26 8.78
CA THR A 170 5.07 7.04 9.19
C THR A 170 5.44 5.57 9.37
N ALA A 171 4.57 4.63 8.97
CA ALA A 171 4.77 3.20 9.14
C ALA A 171 6.01 2.68 8.40
N ASP A 172 6.22 3.09 7.15
CA ASP A 172 7.39 2.72 6.37
C ASP A 172 8.63 3.45 6.89
N TYR A 173 8.50 4.73 7.29
CA TYR A 173 9.59 5.46 7.93
C TYR A 173 10.11 4.75 9.18
N ARG A 174 9.22 4.37 10.12
CA ARG A 174 9.62 3.61 11.31
C ARG A 174 10.18 2.23 10.96
N THR A 175 9.62 1.57 9.95
CA THR A 175 10.13 0.26 9.49
C THR A 175 11.57 0.37 8.96
N MET A 176 11.89 1.45 8.23
CA MET A 176 13.26 1.74 7.78
C MET A 176 14.22 2.04 8.93
N ILE A 177 13.75 2.64 10.03
CA ILE A 177 14.61 2.94 11.18
C ILE A 177 14.80 1.71 12.07
N GLU A 178 13.74 0.95 12.34
CA GLU A 178 13.74 -0.10 13.37
C GLU A 178 14.07 -1.49 12.81
N THR A 179 13.81 -1.75 11.53
CA THR A 179 14.12 -3.03 10.87
C THR A 179 14.80 -2.89 9.50
N PRO A 180 15.80 -2.00 9.33
CA PRO A 180 16.43 -1.78 8.02
C PRO A 180 17.14 -3.01 7.46
N GLU A 181 17.65 -3.89 8.31
CA GLU A 181 18.34 -5.12 7.89
C GLU A 181 17.37 -6.05 7.16
N LYS A 182 16.10 -6.11 7.60
CA LYS A 182 15.05 -6.88 6.90
C LYS A 182 14.69 -6.26 5.56
N LEU A 183 14.65 -4.92 5.48
CA LEU A 183 14.40 -4.21 4.22
C LEU A 183 15.54 -4.46 3.22
N VAL A 184 16.79 -4.31 3.64
CA VAL A 184 17.97 -4.58 2.82
C VAL A 184 18.04 -6.07 2.44
N GLY A 185 17.74 -6.98 3.36
CA GLY A 185 17.64 -8.42 3.10
C GLY A 185 16.59 -8.75 2.04
N GLY A 186 15.40 -8.12 2.12
CA GLY A 186 14.35 -8.24 1.12
C GLY A 186 14.83 -7.82 -0.28
N MET A 187 15.55 -6.69 -0.38
CA MET A 187 16.15 -6.25 -1.64
C MET A 187 17.14 -7.29 -2.19
N LYS A 188 18.03 -7.83 -1.35
CA LYS A 188 19.02 -8.85 -1.77
C LYS A 188 18.35 -10.12 -2.29
N ILE A 189 17.28 -10.58 -1.63
CA ILE A 189 16.49 -11.74 -2.07
C ILE A 189 15.88 -11.48 -3.45
N ILE A 190 15.28 -10.30 -3.67
CA ILE A 190 14.68 -9.99 -4.97
C ILE A 190 15.77 -9.87 -6.06
N LEU A 191 16.93 -9.29 -5.76
CA LEU A 191 18.05 -9.21 -6.71
C LEU A 191 18.61 -10.58 -7.12
N ARG A 192 18.40 -11.64 -6.34
CA ARG A 192 18.72 -13.03 -6.74
C ARG A 192 17.79 -13.56 -7.83
N LEU A 193 16.60 -13.00 -7.99
CA LEU A 193 15.68 -13.38 -9.07
C LEU A 193 16.12 -12.78 -10.41
N PHE A 194 16.80 -11.63 -10.38
CA PHE A 194 17.14 -10.83 -11.57
C PHE A 194 18.64 -10.55 -11.65
N ASP A 195 19.38 -11.37 -12.40
CA ASP A 195 20.85 -11.38 -12.37
C ASP A 195 21.49 -10.05 -12.79
N ASN A 196 20.85 -9.34 -13.73
CA ASN A 196 21.34 -8.08 -14.30
C ASN A 196 20.85 -6.84 -13.56
N ALA A 197 19.89 -6.99 -12.65
CA ALA A 197 19.22 -5.84 -12.04
C ALA A 197 20.08 -5.15 -10.97
N LYS A 198 19.84 -3.85 -10.78
CA LYS A 198 20.32 -3.05 -9.66
C LYS A 198 19.19 -2.73 -8.69
N GLY A 199 19.48 -2.76 -7.39
CA GLY A 199 18.57 -2.36 -6.33
C GLY A 199 18.66 -0.86 -6.08
N ILE A 200 17.52 -0.18 -5.94
CA ILE A 200 17.45 1.23 -5.61
C ILE A 200 16.52 1.43 -4.42
N PHE A 201 17.00 2.06 -3.36
CA PHE A 201 16.16 2.64 -2.31
C PHE A 201 15.85 4.10 -2.66
N GLY A 202 14.61 4.38 -3.08
CA GLY A 202 14.16 5.75 -3.38
C GLY A 202 13.57 6.41 -2.13
N VAL A 203 14.37 7.21 -1.42
CA VAL A 203 14.01 7.79 -0.12
C VAL A 203 13.87 9.31 -0.24
N GLU A 204 12.79 9.89 0.29
CA GLU A 204 12.65 11.36 0.32
C GLU A 204 13.67 12.04 1.25
N ASP A 205 14.13 13.22 0.89
CA ASP A 205 15.14 14.01 1.61
C ASP A 205 14.69 14.52 2.99
N ASN A 206 13.40 14.44 3.32
CA ASN A 206 12.89 14.68 4.68
C ASN A 206 13.19 13.53 5.66
N LYS A 207 13.84 12.45 5.22
CA LYS A 207 14.23 11.29 6.04
C LYS A 207 15.77 11.07 6.02
N PRO A 208 16.57 12.07 6.43
CA PRO A 208 18.03 12.01 6.31
C PRO A 208 18.66 10.84 7.09
N ASP A 209 18.07 10.49 8.23
CA ASP A 209 18.43 9.35 9.06
C ASP A 209 18.21 7.99 8.38
N CYS A 210 17.10 7.82 7.65
CA CYS A 210 16.86 6.63 6.83
C CYS A 210 17.90 6.53 5.70
N ILE A 211 18.21 7.66 5.05
CA ILE A 211 19.20 7.71 3.97
C ILE A 211 20.58 7.30 4.49
N GLU A 212 21.00 7.86 5.62
CA GLU A 212 22.29 7.55 6.24
C GLU A 212 22.37 6.08 6.63
N LYS A 213 21.35 5.56 7.33
CA LYS A 213 21.34 4.17 7.80
C LYS A 213 21.34 3.16 6.66
N LEU A 214 20.55 3.40 5.60
CA LEU A 214 20.54 2.52 4.43
C LEU A 214 21.86 2.58 3.68
N LYS A 215 22.48 3.75 3.52
CA LYS A 215 23.79 3.88 2.87
C LYS A 215 24.87 3.09 3.61
N GLU A 216 24.86 3.14 4.94
CA GLU A 216 25.82 2.38 5.75
C GLU A 216 25.62 0.87 5.56
N LEU A 217 24.38 0.39 5.59
CA LEU A 217 24.05 -1.04 5.43
C LEU A 217 24.30 -1.57 4.01
N THR A 218 24.36 -0.70 3.00
CA THR A 218 24.57 -1.09 1.60
C THR A 218 25.92 -0.66 1.06
N LYS A 219 26.85 -0.19 1.91
CA LYS A 219 28.16 0.33 1.45
C LYS A 219 29.00 -0.70 0.70
N ASP A 220 28.87 -1.97 1.08
CA ASP A 220 29.59 -3.11 0.50
C ASP A 220 28.77 -3.86 -0.56
N GLU A 221 27.60 -3.33 -0.95
CA GLU A 221 26.68 -3.95 -1.90
C GLU A 221 26.73 -3.24 -3.26
N PRO A 222 27.57 -3.68 -4.22
CA PRO A 222 27.84 -2.95 -5.46
C PRO A 222 26.62 -2.85 -6.41
N ARG A 223 25.61 -3.69 -6.19
CA ARG A 223 24.36 -3.70 -6.96
C ARG A 223 23.25 -2.85 -6.33
N ILE A 224 23.46 -2.29 -5.15
CA ILE A 224 22.44 -1.56 -4.40
C ILE A 224 22.84 -0.10 -4.23
N GLU A 225 21.91 0.81 -4.49
CA GLU A 225 22.10 2.25 -4.35
C GLU A 225 20.98 2.87 -3.52
N VAL A 226 21.31 3.89 -2.73
CA VAL A 226 20.33 4.72 -2.02
C VAL A 226 20.25 6.09 -2.70
N MET A 227 19.09 6.39 -3.27
CA MET A 227 18.82 7.61 -4.01
C MET A 227 17.93 8.56 -3.19
N ALA A 228 18.46 9.75 -2.87
CA ALA A 228 17.69 10.82 -2.25
C ALA A 228 16.75 11.48 -3.27
N LEU A 229 15.46 11.50 -2.96
CA LEU A 229 14.39 12.08 -3.76
C LEU A 229 13.95 13.40 -3.15
N LYS A 230 13.45 14.33 -3.98
CA LYS A 230 12.83 15.55 -3.46
C LYS A 230 11.52 15.20 -2.73
N THR A 231 11.35 15.67 -1.50
CA THR A 231 10.09 15.55 -0.74
C THR A 231 8.95 16.22 -1.51
N LYS A 232 8.02 15.43 -2.02
CA LYS A 232 7.00 15.91 -2.96
C LYS A 232 5.88 14.89 -3.09
N TYR A 233 4.64 15.35 -3.26
CA TYR A 233 3.54 14.45 -3.56
C TYR A 233 3.14 14.52 -5.05
N PRO A 234 2.92 13.39 -5.77
CA PRO A 234 3.09 12.00 -5.33
C PRO A 234 4.45 11.40 -5.75
N GLN A 235 5.55 11.69 -5.04
CA GLN A 235 6.88 11.14 -5.34
C GLN A 235 6.95 9.61 -5.22
N GLY A 236 6.15 9.03 -4.33
CA GLY A 236 5.96 7.59 -4.21
C GLY A 236 5.00 6.97 -5.23
N GLY A 237 4.44 7.75 -6.17
CA GLY A 237 3.65 7.20 -7.26
C GLY A 237 4.53 6.35 -8.18
N GLU A 238 4.10 5.14 -8.53
CA GLU A 238 4.94 4.15 -9.25
C GLU A 238 5.63 4.73 -10.49
N ARG A 239 4.89 5.46 -11.33
CA ARG A 239 5.44 6.07 -12.56
C ARG A 239 6.40 7.22 -12.25
N GLN A 240 6.08 8.02 -11.24
CA GLN A 240 6.89 9.15 -10.81
C GLN A 240 8.20 8.69 -10.19
N LEU A 241 8.14 7.61 -9.40
CA LEU A 241 9.30 7.01 -8.77
C LEU A 241 10.23 6.40 -9.82
N ILE A 242 9.72 5.60 -10.77
CA ILE A 242 10.50 5.05 -11.89
C ILE A 242 11.18 6.18 -12.67
N TYR A 243 10.43 7.24 -13.01
CA TYR A 243 10.99 8.37 -13.73
C TYR A 243 12.08 9.09 -12.94
N ALA A 244 11.86 9.33 -11.65
CA ALA A 244 12.81 10.03 -10.79
C ALA A 244 14.12 9.26 -10.61
N THR A 245 14.07 7.92 -10.50
CA THR A 245 15.26 7.10 -10.24
C THR A 245 15.96 6.61 -11.51
N THR A 246 15.24 6.41 -12.61
CA THR A 246 15.78 5.78 -13.84
C THR A 246 15.69 6.65 -15.08
N GLY A 247 14.90 7.73 -15.05
CA GLY A 247 14.55 8.53 -16.24
C GLY A 247 13.58 7.86 -17.21
N ARG A 248 13.15 6.61 -16.95
CA ARG A 248 12.19 5.87 -17.78
C ARG A 248 10.76 6.33 -17.51
N ALA A 249 9.91 6.26 -18.53
CA ALA A 249 8.51 6.65 -18.44
C ALA A 249 7.60 5.51 -18.88
N ILE A 250 6.45 5.37 -18.21
CA ILE A 250 5.41 4.40 -18.53
C ILE A 250 4.05 5.09 -18.60
N ASN A 251 3.12 4.53 -19.37
CA ASN A 251 1.75 4.98 -19.53
C ASN A 251 0.76 3.99 -18.87
N SER A 252 -0.54 4.19 -19.04
CA SER A 252 -1.59 3.34 -18.43
C SER A 252 -1.76 1.96 -19.04
N ALA A 253 -1.18 1.70 -20.20
CA ALA A 253 -1.20 0.39 -20.83
C ALA A 253 0.02 -0.47 -20.49
N MET A 254 1.08 0.13 -19.93
CA MET A 254 2.33 -0.54 -19.59
C MET A 254 2.39 -0.93 -18.12
N LEU A 255 3.03 -2.06 -17.85
CA LEU A 255 3.50 -2.46 -16.52
C LEU A 255 4.92 -1.91 -16.29
N PRO A 256 5.36 -1.74 -15.03
CA PRO A 256 6.75 -1.39 -14.71
C PRO A 256 7.78 -2.31 -15.38
N ALA A 257 7.47 -3.61 -15.50
CA ALA A 257 8.33 -4.60 -16.13
C ALA A 257 8.58 -4.29 -17.62
N ASP A 258 7.64 -3.66 -18.32
CA ASP A 258 7.82 -3.24 -19.73
C ASP A 258 8.86 -2.11 -19.86
N ALA A 259 9.14 -1.40 -18.77
CA ALA A 259 10.22 -0.44 -18.66
C ALA A 259 11.44 -1.01 -17.93
N GLY A 260 11.56 -2.33 -17.79
CA GLY A 260 12.67 -3.01 -17.12
C GLY A 260 12.77 -2.67 -15.63
N CYS A 261 11.64 -2.40 -14.97
CA CYS A 261 11.59 -2.05 -13.56
C CYS A 261 10.61 -2.93 -12.77
N VAL A 262 10.93 -3.19 -11.51
CA VAL A 262 10.01 -3.71 -10.50
C VAL A 262 10.02 -2.74 -9.32
N VAL A 263 8.85 -2.37 -8.79
CA VAL A 263 8.74 -1.34 -7.74
C VAL A 263 8.00 -1.85 -6.52
N ASP A 264 8.65 -2.16 -5.41
CA ASP A 264 7.99 -2.68 -4.20
C ASP A 264 8.07 -1.75 -3.01
N ASN A 265 7.02 -1.75 -2.18
CA ASN A 265 6.96 -0.94 -0.96
C ASN A 265 7.85 -1.52 0.15
N VAL A 266 8.26 -0.69 1.11
CA VAL A 266 9.07 -1.09 2.28
C VAL A 266 8.47 -2.30 3.01
N ALA A 267 7.19 -2.26 3.37
CA ALA A 267 6.54 -3.37 4.06
C ALA A 267 6.51 -4.66 3.21
N THR A 268 6.37 -4.54 1.88
CA THR A 268 6.47 -5.69 0.96
C THR A 268 7.86 -6.32 1.01
N MET A 269 8.92 -5.51 0.95
CA MET A 269 10.31 -6.00 0.99
C MET A 269 10.61 -6.73 2.30
N VAL A 270 10.16 -6.18 3.43
CA VAL A 270 10.29 -6.83 4.75
C VAL A 270 9.50 -8.13 4.79
N SER A 271 8.29 -8.16 4.23
CA SER A 271 7.48 -9.39 4.17
C SER A 271 8.11 -10.46 3.26
N VAL A 272 8.84 -10.07 2.20
CA VAL A 272 9.64 -11.00 1.39
C VAL A 272 10.76 -11.62 2.22
N TYR A 273 11.48 -10.81 3.00
CA TYR A 273 12.51 -11.32 3.91
C TYR A 273 11.95 -12.31 4.91
N GLN A 274 10.83 -11.97 5.57
CA GLN A 274 10.18 -12.86 6.53
C GLN A 274 9.72 -14.18 5.89
N ALA A 275 9.19 -14.13 4.66
CA ALA A 275 8.76 -15.32 3.95
C ALA A 275 9.92 -16.27 3.60
N VAL A 276 11.03 -15.71 3.10
CA VAL A 276 12.12 -16.50 2.53
C VAL A 276 13.17 -16.89 3.56
N VAL A 277 13.48 -16.02 4.52
CA VAL A 277 14.55 -16.25 5.52
C VAL A 277 13.97 -16.72 6.84
N GLU A 278 12.81 -16.19 7.26
CA GLU A 278 12.18 -16.61 8.53
C GLU A 278 11.13 -17.72 8.34
N GLY A 279 10.76 -18.07 7.11
CA GLY A 279 9.72 -19.07 6.81
C GLY A 279 8.32 -18.66 7.27
N LYS A 280 8.10 -17.38 7.55
CA LYS A 280 6.85 -16.89 8.15
C LYS A 280 5.86 -16.40 7.11
N PRO A 281 4.58 -16.80 7.20
CA PRO A 281 3.54 -16.23 6.36
C PRO A 281 3.28 -14.76 6.71
N SER A 282 2.75 -14.03 5.73
CA SER A 282 2.33 -12.64 5.89
C SER A 282 1.06 -12.57 6.74
N MET A 283 1.24 -12.28 8.03
CA MET A 283 0.16 -12.25 9.04
C MET A 283 0.00 -10.91 9.75
N GLU A 284 0.91 -9.97 9.50
CA GLU A 284 0.94 -8.69 10.20
C GLU A 284 1.54 -7.60 9.31
N ARG A 285 1.32 -6.34 9.70
CA ARG A 285 2.05 -5.20 9.14
C ARG A 285 2.16 -4.07 10.15
N VAL A 286 3.03 -3.11 9.86
CA VAL A 286 3.04 -1.83 10.58
C VAL A 286 1.94 -0.91 10.01
N VAL A 287 1.17 -0.29 10.90
CA VAL A 287 0.08 0.64 10.60
C VAL A 287 0.29 1.93 11.40
N THR A 288 0.15 3.09 10.75
CA THR A 288 0.16 4.38 11.46
C THR A 288 -1.24 4.73 11.93
N VAL A 289 -1.40 5.11 13.20
CA VAL A 289 -2.63 5.74 13.70
C VAL A 289 -2.29 7.20 14.02
N SER A 290 -2.94 8.15 13.36
CA SER A 290 -2.56 9.57 13.45
C SER A 290 -3.73 10.53 13.21
N GLY A 291 -3.46 11.82 13.24
CA GLY A 291 -4.45 12.91 13.17
C GLY A 291 -4.70 13.57 14.52
N ASP A 292 -5.30 14.76 14.49
CA ASP A 292 -5.46 15.63 15.66
C ASP A 292 -6.54 15.14 16.64
N ALA A 293 -7.45 14.25 16.20
CA ALA A 293 -8.44 13.63 17.08
C ALA A 293 -7.88 12.45 17.88
N VAL A 294 -6.76 11.85 17.48
CA VAL A 294 -6.18 10.68 18.14
C VAL A 294 -5.47 11.08 19.44
N ALA A 295 -5.68 10.30 20.51
CA ALA A 295 -5.08 10.50 21.83
C ALA A 295 -3.56 10.45 21.77
N GLU A 296 -3.03 9.32 21.31
CA GLU A 296 -1.61 9.01 21.23
C GLU A 296 -1.25 8.52 19.82
N PRO A 297 -1.10 9.44 18.84
CA PRO A 297 -0.63 9.08 17.50
C PRO A 297 0.66 8.27 17.55
N GLY A 298 0.79 7.26 16.68
CA GLY A 298 1.90 6.32 16.72
C GLY A 298 1.89 5.29 15.61
N ASN A 299 2.78 4.32 15.72
CA ASN A 299 2.95 3.24 14.74
C ASN A 299 2.82 1.90 15.47
N PHE A 300 2.05 0.99 14.90
CA PHE A 300 1.69 -0.26 15.57
C PHE A 300 1.93 -1.44 14.65
N ARG A 301 2.52 -2.52 15.17
CA ARG A 301 2.63 -3.80 14.47
C ARG A 301 1.36 -4.59 14.75
N VAL A 302 0.53 -4.72 13.72
CA VAL A 302 -0.86 -5.17 13.84
C VAL A 302 -1.07 -6.48 13.09
N PRO A 303 -1.63 -7.51 13.75
CA PRO A 303 -2.08 -8.73 13.10
C PRO A 303 -3.21 -8.47 12.09
N PHE A 304 -3.19 -9.14 10.94
CA PHE A 304 -4.29 -9.09 9.98
C PHE A 304 -5.54 -9.70 10.60
N GLY A 305 -6.67 -9.06 10.33
CA GLY A 305 -7.98 -9.40 10.84
C GLY A 305 -8.37 -8.70 12.14
N MET A 306 -7.42 -8.06 12.83
CA MET A 306 -7.70 -7.21 13.99
C MET A 306 -8.63 -6.05 13.59
N ASN A 307 -9.59 -5.72 14.45
CA ASN A 307 -10.51 -4.62 14.21
C ASN A 307 -9.79 -3.26 14.27
N GLN A 308 -10.11 -2.34 13.35
CA GLN A 308 -9.51 -1.01 13.35
C GLN A 308 -9.92 -0.17 14.57
N GLN A 309 -11.07 -0.46 15.19
CA GLN A 309 -11.48 0.12 16.48
C GLN A 309 -10.48 -0.24 17.59
N GLU A 310 -10.10 -1.52 17.71
CA GLU A 310 -9.11 -1.97 18.70
C GLU A 310 -7.74 -1.33 18.45
N LEU A 311 -7.38 -1.10 17.19
CA LEU A 311 -6.15 -0.41 16.82
C LEU A 311 -6.16 1.07 17.27
N VAL A 312 -7.29 1.75 17.12
CA VAL A 312 -7.46 3.12 17.63
C VAL A 312 -7.41 3.15 19.16
N GLU A 313 -7.99 2.15 19.83
CA GLU A 313 -7.89 2.01 21.28
C GLU A 313 -6.46 1.79 21.76
N ALA A 314 -5.64 1.05 21.01
CA ALA A 314 -4.22 0.88 21.28
C ALA A 314 -3.43 2.20 21.16
N ALA A 315 -3.96 3.17 20.40
CA ALA A 315 -3.46 4.55 20.31
C ALA A 315 -4.11 5.49 21.36
N GLY A 316 -4.67 4.95 22.44
CA GLY A 316 -5.32 5.70 23.51
C GLY A 316 -6.73 6.19 23.17
N GLY A 317 -7.32 5.76 22.06
CA GLY A 317 -8.63 6.20 21.61
C GLY A 317 -8.64 7.60 21.00
N PHE A 318 -9.82 8.23 20.97
CA PHE A 318 -9.96 9.60 20.50
C PHE A 318 -10.10 10.59 21.67
N LYS A 319 -9.44 11.75 21.54
CA LYS A 319 -9.59 12.88 22.48
C LYS A 319 -10.98 13.50 22.39
N THR A 320 -11.56 13.47 21.20
CA THR A 320 -12.89 13.97 20.85
C THR A 320 -13.45 13.12 19.72
N GLU A 321 -14.77 13.04 19.58
CA GLU A 321 -15.37 12.35 18.44
C GLU A 321 -14.86 12.95 17.11
N PRO A 322 -14.26 12.14 16.22
CA PRO A 322 -13.70 12.65 14.97
C PRO A 322 -14.81 12.97 13.96
N GLU A 323 -14.74 14.14 13.34
CA GLU A 323 -15.61 14.47 12.19
C GLU A 323 -15.22 13.69 10.93
N LYS A 324 -13.96 13.24 10.84
CA LYS A 324 -13.44 12.51 9.68
C LYS A 324 -12.53 11.36 10.07
N LEU A 325 -12.83 10.18 9.52
CA LEU A 325 -11.99 8.99 9.58
C LEU A 325 -11.53 8.59 8.18
N ILE A 326 -10.25 8.25 8.03
CA ILE A 326 -9.66 7.84 6.75
C ILE A 326 -8.83 6.57 6.94
N SER A 327 -9.08 5.56 6.09
CA SER A 327 -8.16 4.43 5.90
C SER A 327 -7.17 4.75 4.78
N GLY A 328 -5.88 4.73 5.09
CA GLY A 328 -4.83 5.23 4.21
C GLY A 328 -4.61 6.75 4.39
N GLY A 329 -3.93 7.36 3.42
CA GLY A 329 -3.58 8.78 3.49
C GLY A 329 -4.71 9.71 3.02
N PRO A 330 -4.65 11.02 3.36
CA PRO A 330 -5.71 11.96 3.02
C PRO A 330 -5.84 12.21 1.51
N MET A 331 -4.82 11.89 0.70
CA MET A 331 -4.86 12.12 -0.73
C MET A 331 -5.52 10.97 -1.48
N MET A 332 -5.16 9.71 -1.20
CA MET A 332 -5.67 8.53 -1.91
C MET A 332 -6.56 7.61 -1.10
N GLY A 333 -6.61 7.75 0.22
CA GLY A 333 -7.35 6.89 1.14
C GLY A 333 -8.87 6.97 1.01
N PHE A 334 -9.54 6.14 1.82
CA PHE A 334 -10.99 6.01 1.86
C PHE A 334 -11.56 6.69 3.10
N SER A 335 -12.55 7.56 2.91
CA SER A 335 -13.35 8.05 4.03
C SER A 335 -14.14 6.89 4.63
N MET A 336 -14.00 6.69 5.92
CA MET A 336 -14.68 5.62 6.65
C MET A 336 -15.91 6.16 7.38
N PHE A 337 -16.96 5.36 7.45
CA PHE A 337 -18.15 5.64 8.28
C PHE A 337 -18.21 4.76 9.53
N SER A 338 -17.38 3.73 9.63
CA SER A 338 -17.29 2.83 10.78
C SER A 338 -15.86 2.32 10.92
N LEU A 339 -15.38 2.20 12.15
CA LEU A 339 -14.11 1.53 12.50
C LEU A 339 -14.25 0.02 12.63
N ASP A 340 -15.48 -0.51 12.60
CA ASP A 340 -15.78 -1.94 12.62
C ASP A 340 -15.49 -2.60 11.26
N VAL A 341 -14.21 -2.58 10.90
CA VAL A 341 -13.63 -3.15 9.71
C VAL A 341 -12.25 -3.72 10.05
N PRO A 342 -11.82 -4.81 9.40
CA PRO A 342 -10.55 -5.42 9.73
C PRO A 342 -9.35 -4.65 9.16
N VAL A 343 -8.21 -4.78 9.84
CA VAL A 343 -6.89 -4.51 9.29
C VAL A 343 -6.53 -5.63 8.31
N THR A 344 -6.10 -5.25 7.11
CA THR A 344 -5.74 -6.19 6.04
C THR A 344 -4.33 -5.92 5.54
N LYS A 345 -3.84 -6.76 4.61
CA LYS A 345 -2.53 -6.59 3.97
C LYS A 345 -2.29 -5.20 3.38
N THR A 346 -3.34 -4.47 3.00
CA THR A 346 -3.23 -3.14 2.36
C THR A 346 -3.56 -1.96 3.30
N SER A 347 -3.83 -2.22 4.59
CA SER A 347 -4.15 -1.20 5.59
C SER A 347 -2.88 -0.47 6.07
N SER A 348 -2.50 0.65 5.44
CA SER A 348 -1.28 1.38 5.82
C SER A 348 -1.44 2.32 7.01
N SER A 349 -2.62 2.88 7.22
CA SER A 349 -2.87 3.86 8.29
C SER A 349 -4.36 4.03 8.57
N ILE A 350 -4.65 4.58 9.75
CA ILE A 350 -5.95 5.12 10.19
C ILE A 350 -5.74 6.55 10.67
N LEU A 351 -6.45 7.48 10.03
CA LEU A 351 -6.38 8.89 10.37
C LEU A 351 -7.70 9.36 10.95
N GLY A 352 -7.65 10.06 12.08
CA GLY A 352 -8.80 10.69 12.73
C GLY A 352 -8.62 12.19 12.86
N PHE A 353 -9.53 12.96 12.29
CA PHE A 353 -9.48 14.42 12.33
C PHE A 353 -10.63 15.03 13.13
N THR A 354 -10.33 16.05 13.93
CA THR A 354 -11.33 16.77 14.73
C THR A 354 -12.30 17.57 13.85
N LYS A 355 -11.88 17.90 12.62
CA LYS A 355 -12.65 18.69 11.66
C LYS A 355 -12.58 18.09 10.27
N ASP A 356 -13.71 18.04 9.56
CA ASP A 356 -13.72 17.80 8.12
C ASP A 356 -13.63 19.13 7.36
N GLU A 357 -12.39 19.61 7.15
CA GLU A 357 -12.13 20.84 6.40
C GLU A 357 -12.60 20.73 4.94
N VAL A 358 -12.65 19.52 4.36
CA VAL A 358 -13.12 19.32 2.98
C VAL A 358 -14.64 19.47 2.90
N ALA A 359 -15.38 18.97 3.89
CA ALA A 359 -16.84 19.11 3.95
C ALA A 359 -17.29 20.58 4.05
N LYS A 360 -16.45 21.47 4.59
CA LYS A 360 -16.73 22.91 4.67
C LYS A 360 -16.42 23.67 3.37
N MET A 361 -15.74 23.04 2.42
CA MET A 361 -15.34 23.67 1.18
C MET A 361 -16.43 23.51 0.12
N GLU A 362 -17.30 24.51 0.01
CA GLU A 362 -18.32 24.56 -1.06
C GLU A 362 -17.67 24.73 -2.45
N PRO A 363 -17.93 23.80 -3.39
CA PRO A 363 -17.46 23.94 -4.76
C PRO A 363 -18.04 25.17 -5.45
N SER A 364 -17.23 25.86 -6.22
CA SER A 364 -17.67 26.96 -7.11
C SER A 364 -17.30 26.68 -8.56
N ALA A 365 -17.74 27.57 -9.46
CA ALA A 365 -17.46 27.44 -10.89
C ALA A 365 -15.95 27.53 -11.20
N CYS A 366 -15.52 26.80 -12.22
CA CYS A 366 -14.13 26.84 -12.68
C CYS A 366 -13.76 28.24 -13.19
N ILE A 367 -12.72 28.86 -12.62
CA ILE A 367 -12.19 30.16 -13.05
C ILE A 367 -11.06 30.06 -14.11
N ASN A 368 -10.83 28.88 -14.68
CA ASN A 368 -9.82 28.62 -15.72
C ASN A 368 -8.37 29.04 -15.38
N CYS A 369 -8.00 29.04 -14.09
CA CYS A 369 -6.68 29.49 -13.62
C CYS A 369 -5.47 28.60 -13.99
N GLY A 370 -5.67 27.41 -14.58
CA GLY A 370 -4.58 26.52 -15.00
C GLY A 370 -3.85 25.74 -13.88
N ARG A 371 -4.03 26.07 -12.59
CA ARG A 371 -3.32 25.40 -11.46
C ARG A 371 -3.43 23.87 -11.44
N CYS A 372 -4.59 23.33 -11.80
CA CYS A 372 -4.78 21.87 -11.86
C CYS A 372 -3.94 21.20 -12.97
N VAL A 373 -3.63 21.92 -14.05
CA VAL A 373 -2.76 21.47 -15.14
C VAL A 373 -1.31 21.48 -14.68
N GLU A 374 -0.87 22.58 -14.05
CA GLU A 374 0.49 22.71 -13.50
C GLU A 374 0.79 21.65 -12.44
N ALA A 375 -0.17 21.35 -11.57
CA ALA A 375 -0.02 20.36 -10.50
C ALA A 375 -0.16 18.91 -10.99
N CYS A 376 -0.64 18.65 -12.21
CA CYS A 376 -0.90 17.29 -12.67
C CYS A 376 0.40 16.53 -12.98
N PRO A 377 0.74 15.45 -12.24
CA PRO A 377 1.95 14.67 -12.51
C PRO A 377 1.88 13.89 -13.84
N SER A 378 0.66 13.58 -14.31
CA SER A 378 0.40 12.95 -15.60
C SER A 378 0.30 13.94 -16.77
N ARG A 379 0.50 15.26 -16.52
CA ARG A 379 0.41 16.32 -17.55
C ARG A 379 -0.93 16.36 -18.30
N LEU A 380 -2.01 16.01 -17.62
CA LEU A 380 -3.37 16.07 -18.15
C LEU A 380 -3.95 17.48 -18.00
N ILE A 381 -5.18 17.66 -18.49
CA ILE A 381 -6.00 18.86 -18.24
C ILE A 381 -7.17 18.45 -17.33
N PRO A 382 -6.99 18.40 -15.99
CA PRO A 382 -7.99 17.82 -15.09
C PRO A 382 -9.33 18.54 -15.11
N SER A 383 -9.35 19.86 -15.27
CA SER A 383 -10.59 20.63 -15.35
C SER A 383 -11.49 20.13 -16.48
N ARG A 384 -10.94 19.96 -17.69
CA ARG A 384 -11.69 19.44 -18.86
C ARG A 384 -12.11 17.99 -18.67
N LEU A 385 -11.23 17.15 -18.14
CA LEU A 385 -11.55 15.75 -17.87
C LEU A 385 -12.69 15.61 -16.85
N ALA A 386 -12.72 16.46 -15.83
CA ALA A 386 -13.82 16.51 -14.88
C ALA A 386 -15.12 16.95 -15.56
N ASP A 387 -15.08 17.99 -16.40
CA ASP A 387 -16.26 18.42 -17.16
C ASP A 387 -16.80 17.28 -18.04
N TYR A 388 -15.94 16.55 -18.77
CA TYR A 388 -16.37 15.40 -19.57
C TYR A 388 -16.94 14.27 -18.71
N ALA A 389 -16.35 14.02 -17.54
CA ALA A 389 -16.83 13.02 -16.60
C ALA A 389 -18.22 13.38 -16.03
N GLU A 390 -18.42 14.63 -15.62
CA GLU A 390 -19.68 15.15 -15.08
C GLU A 390 -20.82 15.13 -16.12
N HIS A 391 -20.50 15.31 -17.41
CA HIS A 391 -21.45 15.19 -18.52
C HIS A 391 -21.59 13.77 -19.09
N HIS A 392 -20.96 12.77 -18.45
CA HIS A 392 -20.95 11.38 -18.91
C HIS A 392 -20.40 11.17 -20.34
N ASP A 393 -19.55 12.07 -20.83
CA ASP A 393 -18.95 12.03 -22.18
C ASP A 393 -17.67 11.17 -22.19
N GLU A 394 -17.86 9.85 -22.17
CA GLU A 394 -16.76 8.87 -22.18
C GLU A 394 -15.85 9.02 -23.42
N GLU A 395 -16.42 9.34 -24.57
CA GLU A 395 -15.68 9.48 -25.82
C GLU A 395 -14.68 10.64 -25.73
N LYS A 396 -15.12 11.83 -25.32
CA LYS A 396 -14.20 12.97 -25.13
C LYS A 396 -13.24 12.72 -23.99
N PHE A 397 -13.69 12.10 -22.89
CA PHE A 397 -12.84 11.76 -21.76
C PHE A 397 -11.65 10.88 -22.20
N THR A 398 -11.94 9.80 -22.94
CA THR A 398 -10.90 8.88 -23.42
C THR A 398 -10.04 9.50 -24.51
N LYS A 399 -10.61 10.30 -25.41
CA LYS A 399 -9.88 11.07 -26.43
C LYS A 399 -8.87 12.06 -25.83
N HIS A 400 -9.12 12.56 -24.63
CA HIS A 400 -8.22 13.46 -23.90
C HIS A 400 -7.38 12.73 -22.83
N GLU A 401 -7.11 11.44 -23.05
CA GLU A 401 -6.20 10.63 -22.22
C GLU A 401 -6.65 10.49 -20.75
N GLY A 402 -7.95 10.55 -20.47
CA GLY A 402 -8.47 10.46 -19.11
C GLY A 402 -8.09 9.17 -18.35
N LEU A 403 -7.71 8.11 -19.07
CA LEU A 403 -7.24 6.85 -18.49
C LEU A 403 -5.81 6.93 -17.91
N GLU A 404 -5.03 7.93 -18.30
CA GLU A 404 -3.70 8.23 -17.75
C GLU A 404 -3.77 8.89 -16.36
N CYS A 405 -4.97 9.24 -15.89
CA CYS A 405 -5.15 9.72 -14.54
C CYS A 405 -4.76 8.64 -13.53
N MET A 406 -3.88 9.00 -12.59
CA MET A 406 -3.42 8.14 -11.49
C MET A 406 -4.19 8.39 -10.17
N GLU A 407 -5.25 9.19 -10.20
CA GLU A 407 -6.14 9.46 -9.06
C GLU A 407 -5.44 10.01 -7.80
N CYS A 408 -4.29 10.68 -7.94
CA CYS A 408 -3.52 11.25 -6.82
C CYS A 408 -4.17 12.45 -6.12
N GLY A 409 -5.13 13.13 -6.76
CA GLY A 409 -5.83 14.25 -6.12
C GLY A 409 -5.07 15.58 -6.02
N SER A 410 -3.82 15.68 -6.52
CA SER A 410 -3.07 16.94 -6.58
C SER A 410 -3.87 18.07 -7.24
N CYS A 411 -4.64 17.75 -8.28
CA CYS A 411 -5.51 18.72 -8.97
C CYS A 411 -6.66 19.25 -8.11
N SER A 412 -7.23 18.41 -7.24
CA SER A 412 -8.34 18.79 -6.36
C SER A 412 -7.81 19.65 -5.21
N PHE A 413 -6.67 19.26 -4.64
CA PHE A 413 -6.00 19.99 -3.57
C PHE A 413 -5.69 21.45 -3.95
N VAL A 414 -5.15 21.69 -5.15
CA VAL A 414 -4.77 23.06 -5.59
C VAL A 414 -5.93 23.88 -6.16
N CYS A 415 -7.11 23.29 -6.35
CA CYS A 415 -8.21 23.96 -7.03
C CYS A 415 -8.77 25.09 -6.14
N PRO A 416 -8.67 26.38 -6.56
CA PRO A 416 -9.23 27.47 -5.76
C PRO A 416 -10.76 27.43 -5.74
N ALA A 417 -11.38 26.85 -6.78
CA ALA A 417 -12.82 26.65 -6.88
C ALA A 417 -13.32 25.40 -6.13
N LYS A 418 -12.44 24.68 -5.41
CA LYS A 418 -12.78 23.51 -4.58
C LYS A 418 -13.54 22.41 -5.32
N ARG A 419 -13.33 22.30 -6.65
CA ARG A 419 -13.94 21.26 -7.47
C ARG A 419 -13.37 19.87 -7.09
N PRO A 420 -14.21 18.84 -6.91
CA PRO A 420 -13.78 17.46 -6.61
C PRO A 420 -13.28 16.72 -7.86
N LEU A 421 -12.23 17.26 -8.50
CA LEU A 421 -11.73 16.80 -9.80
C LEU A 421 -11.31 15.32 -9.76
N LYS A 422 -10.65 14.86 -8.69
CA LYS A 422 -10.22 13.47 -8.52
C LYS A 422 -11.42 12.53 -8.58
N GLN A 423 -12.48 12.83 -7.85
CA GLN A 423 -13.65 11.99 -7.70
C GLN A 423 -14.40 11.88 -9.03
N ALA A 424 -14.61 12.99 -9.74
CA ALA A 424 -15.24 13.00 -11.06
C ALA A 424 -14.43 12.17 -12.08
N ILE A 425 -13.14 12.48 -12.22
CA ILE A 425 -12.26 11.80 -13.19
C ILE A 425 -12.12 10.30 -12.86
N GLY A 426 -11.92 9.96 -11.59
CA GLY A 426 -11.78 8.57 -11.13
C GLY A 426 -13.05 7.75 -11.38
N SER A 427 -14.23 8.34 -11.19
CA SER A 427 -15.50 7.69 -11.48
C SER A 427 -15.65 7.36 -12.97
N MET A 428 -15.42 8.34 -13.85
CA MET A 428 -15.46 8.11 -15.30
C MET A 428 -14.38 7.13 -15.76
N ARG A 429 -13.18 7.18 -15.19
CA ARG A 429 -12.10 6.22 -15.48
C ARG A 429 -12.53 4.78 -15.20
N LYS A 430 -13.18 4.52 -14.06
CA LYS A 430 -13.73 3.19 -13.72
C LYS A 430 -14.79 2.74 -14.73
N ILE A 431 -15.70 3.62 -15.12
CA ILE A 431 -16.74 3.34 -16.13
C ILE A 431 -16.10 2.98 -17.47
N ALA A 432 -15.18 3.81 -17.96
CA ALA A 432 -14.50 3.60 -19.24
C ALA A 432 -13.71 2.28 -19.28
N LEU A 433 -13.01 1.93 -18.18
CA LEU A 433 -12.30 0.66 -18.07
C LEU A 433 -13.25 -0.54 -18.05
N ALA A 434 -14.39 -0.43 -17.36
CA ALA A 434 -15.41 -1.48 -17.34
C ALA A 434 -16.04 -1.68 -18.73
N ASN A 435 -16.34 -0.59 -19.45
CA ASN A 435 -16.91 -0.63 -20.79
C ASN A 435 -15.92 -1.23 -21.81
N ARG A 436 -14.62 -0.95 -21.68
CA ARG A 436 -13.58 -1.61 -22.48
C ARG A 436 -13.53 -3.13 -22.26
N ARG A 437 -13.73 -3.59 -21.02
CA ARG A 437 -13.74 -5.03 -20.70
C ARG A 437 -14.95 -5.76 -21.29
N LYS A 438 -16.12 -5.11 -21.35
CA LYS A 438 -17.35 -5.69 -21.97
C LYS A 438 -17.28 -5.82 -23.49
N LYS A 439 -16.42 -5.04 -24.14
CA LYS A 439 -16.24 -5.04 -25.61
C LYS A 439 -15.22 -6.06 -26.09
N LYS A 440 -14.43 -6.65 -25.18
CA LYS A 440 -13.56 -7.81 -25.44
C LYS A 440 -14.33 -9.07 -25.10
#